data_AF-A0A4Q7ZGU2-F1
#
_entry.id   AF-A0A4Q7ZGU2-F1
#
_cell.length_a   1.000
_cell.length_b   1.000
_cell.length_c   1.000
_cell.angle_alpha   90.00
_cell.angle_beta   90.00
_cell.angle_gamma   90.00
#
_symmetry.space_group_name_H-M   'P 1'
#
loop_
_entity.id
_entity.type
_entity.pdbx_description
1 polymer ?
#
loop_
_entity_poly.entity_id
_entity_poly.type
_entity_poly.pdbx_seq_one_letter_code
_entity_poly.pdbx_strand_id
1 'polypeptide(L)'
;MRRKRTLILSVAAAVAAAGTAWIALPASAAAPTATLRTVADWGTGWQADVTVSNTGASAMTSWTVEFDLPEDSTVGSFWEADMKATGSHRTFSSRPWNGGVKVGDKVSFGFIGSGPLPTNCRLNGLPCGGSGGAPATSAATSAPATPVTTKATVPPTAPATTPPTEPPATAPTSGETAPPPPAADRLPLKVSNRTGRGDDTFLYVLGTDLKSGKLGYVDAGGTFTAWPGAGAEPVPAPDVSIPGPKDGASTTIKVPKGLSGRVYFSFAKKLDFRLTSGGLVQPAPWAGGDPNRNILFDWSEFTLDNGGLFLNSSQVDMFAVPHIVSVQGGNGVVTKTGELKADGRDKVIDAVKADSDFAKSVVKGSDGTVLRVLAPGKAADAGLMDPTYLNESIDEAWKAYASRTLTVAPFSDRPDTKFFGRTSGDVLNFTDGSGKTVASFPKPSTANVWGCDGALGAPNDQVVGPIARTLCAALTRGTLGTLDNQPSGGAADFYRGEDPNTYAKVIHQNMVDGKAYAFAFDDVQNQESLVHDGDPRTATITLTPF
;
A
#
# COMPACT_ATOMS: atom_id res chain seq x y z
N MET A 1 -7.99 -21.97 73.46
CA MET A 1 -8.66 -23.09 72.77
C MET A 1 -9.98 -22.59 72.18
N ARG A 2 -10.30 -22.96 70.92
CA ARG A 2 -11.63 -23.27 70.32
C ARG A 2 -12.86 -22.41 70.73
N ARG A 3 -13.84 -22.04 69.90
CA ARG A 3 -14.23 -22.15 68.48
C ARG A 3 -15.74 -21.76 68.47
N LYS A 4 -16.25 -21.15 67.38
CA LYS A 4 -17.65 -21.32 66.81
C LYS A 4 -18.80 -20.64 67.60
N ARG A 5 -19.95 -20.17 67.04
CA ARG A 5 -20.64 -20.29 65.73
C ARG A 5 -21.95 -19.42 65.75
N THR A 6 -22.45 -19.03 64.55
CA THR A 6 -23.87 -18.79 64.11
C THR A 6 -24.73 -17.70 64.80
N LEU A 7 -25.85 -17.16 64.28
CA LEU A 7 -26.47 -16.80 62.97
C LEU A 7 -27.95 -16.42 63.32
N ILE A 8 -28.58 -15.55 62.50
CA ILE A 8 -30.03 -15.34 62.22
C ILE A 8 -30.96 -14.50 63.15
N LEU A 9 -31.69 -13.54 62.52
CA LEU A 9 -33.17 -13.43 62.34
C LEU A 9 -33.80 -12.03 62.60
N SER A 10 -33.96 -11.28 61.50
CA SER A 10 -35.13 -10.57 60.91
C SER A 10 -36.41 -10.27 61.73
N VAL A 11 -37.01 -9.06 61.56
CA VAL A 11 -38.26 -8.74 60.78
C VAL A 11 -38.80 -7.29 61.02
N ALA A 12 -38.99 -6.57 59.89
CA ALA A 12 -39.99 -5.55 59.44
C ALA A 12 -40.60 -4.41 60.31
N ALA A 13 -40.64 -3.19 59.73
CA ALA A 13 -41.87 -2.44 59.33
C ALA A 13 -41.53 -1.11 58.59
N ALA A 14 -42.39 -0.72 57.65
CA ALA A 14 -42.16 0.25 56.57
C ALA A 14 -42.58 1.71 56.86
N VAL A 15 -41.95 2.69 56.19
CA VAL A 15 -42.46 4.05 55.97
C VAL A 15 -42.36 4.39 54.48
N ALA A 16 -43.47 4.84 53.92
CA ALA A 16 -43.62 5.25 52.52
C ALA A 16 -42.98 6.62 52.26
N ALA A 17 -42.18 6.72 51.20
CA ALA A 17 -41.82 7.97 50.55
C ALA A 17 -42.28 7.90 49.08
N ALA A 18 -43.24 8.77 48.73
CA ALA A 18 -43.70 8.93 47.35
C ALA A 18 -42.59 9.58 46.52
N GLY A 19 -41.88 8.76 45.74
CA GLY A 19 -40.92 9.23 44.74
C GLY A 19 -41.65 9.76 43.51
N THR A 20 -41.30 10.97 43.11
CA THR A 20 -41.64 11.52 41.80
C THR A 20 -41.07 10.61 40.71
N ALA A 21 -41.94 9.84 40.07
CA ALA A 21 -41.59 9.10 38.86
C ALA A 21 -41.33 10.11 37.74
N TRP A 22 -40.05 10.43 37.50
CA TRP A 22 -39.63 10.98 36.22
C TRP A 22 -39.90 9.89 35.18
N ILE A 23 -40.95 10.08 34.37
CA ILE A 23 -41.07 9.35 33.12
C ILE A 23 -39.92 9.86 32.26
N ALA A 24 -38.79 9.14 32.26
CA ALA A 24 -37.78 9.32 31.24
C ALA A 24 -38.46 8.96 29.91
N LEU A 25 -38.83 9.97 29.14
CA LEU A 25 -39.10 9.79 27.71
C LEU A 25 -37.91 8.99 27.15
N PRO A 26 -38.12 7.96 26.31
CA PRO A 26 -37.00 7.30 25.68
C PRO A 26 -36.16 8.38 25.00
N ALA A 27 -34.90 8.51 25.41
CA ALA A 27 -33.96 9.35 24.69
C ALA A 27 -33.93 8.79 23.27
N SER A 28 -34.55 9.48 22.32
CA SER A 28 -34.45 9.13 20.91
C SER A 28 -32.97 9.14 20.57
N ALA A 29 -32.36 7.96 20.46
CA ALA A 29 -30.98 7.84 20.00
C ALA A 29 -30.91 8.49 18.62
N ALA A 30 -30.06 9.51 18.48
CA ALA A 30 -29.93 10.24 17.23
C ALA A 30 -29.55 9.26 16.11
N ALA A 31 -30.29 9.22 15.00
CA ALA A 31 -29.94 8.34 13.90
C ALA A 31 -28.47 8.58 13.45
N PRO A 32 -27.74 7.54 13.04
CA PRO A 32 -26.41 7.70 12.45
C PRO A 32 -26.42 8.80 11.40
N THR A 33 -25.34 9.56 11.31
CA THR A 33 -25.27 10.70 10.39
C THR A 33 -23.92 10.76 9.70
N ALA A 34 -23.88 11.44 8.55
CA ALA A 34 -22.63 11.75 7.87
C ALA A 34 -22.48 13.27 7.76
N THR A 35 -21.24 13.75 7.84
CA THR A 35 -20.90 15.17 7.66
C THR A 35 -19.85 15.30 6.57
N LEU A 36 -20.18 16.06 5.53
CA LEU A 36 -19.22 16.42 4.47
C LEU A 36 -18.53 17.73 4.83
N ARG A 37 -17.20 17.73 4.76
CA ARG A 37 -16.35 18.89 5.02
C ARG A 37 -15.40 19.09 3.86
N THR A 38 -15.45 20.26 3.23
CA THR A 38 -14.42 20.68 2.28
C THR A 38 -13.12 20.94 3.03
N VAL A 39 -12.09 20.16 2.72
CA VAL A 39 -10.76 20.21 3.37
C VAL A 39 -9.87 21.25 2.69
N ALA A 40 -9.96 21.32 1.37
CA ALA A 40 -9.24 22.26 0.53
C ALA A 40 -10.09 22.58 -0.70
N ASP A 41 -10.03 23.83 -1.16
CA ASP A 41 -10.61 24.30 -2.42
C ASP A 41 -9.57 25.16 -3.11
N TRP A 42 -9.20 24.79 -4.33
CA TRP A 42 -8.19 25.48 -5.14
C TRP A 42 -8.80 26.12 -6.40
N GLY A 43 -10.11 26.35 -6.41
CA GLY A 43 -10.85 27.10 -7.43
C GLY A 43 -11.19 26.28 -8.68
N THR A 44 -10.30 25.42 -9.15
CA THR A 44 -10.58 24.47 -10.26
C THR A 44 -10.98 23.08 -9.76
N GLY A 45 -10.93 22.86 -8.45
CA GLY A 45 -11.26 21.61 -7.79
C GLY A 45 -11.18 21.75 -6.28
N TRP A 46 -11.66 20.73 -5.57
CA TRP A 46 -11.71 20.70 -4.12
C TRP A 46 -11.59 19.26 -3.60
N GLN A 47 -11.16 19.14 -2.36
CA GLN A 47 -11.14 17.89 -1.60
C GLN A 47 -12.21 17.94 -0.52
N ALA A 48 -13.00 16.87 -0.42
CA ALA A 48 -13.98 16.70 0.64
C ALA A 48 -13.66 15.44 1.47
N ASP A 49 -13.74 15.60 2.80
CA ASP A 49 -13.81 14.49 3.75
C ASP A 49 -15.27 14.28 4.16
N VAL A 50 -15.71 13.04 4.22
CA VAL A 50 -17.00 12.65 4.76
C VAL A 50 -16.78 11.81 6.00
N THR A 51 -17.30 12.26 7.14
CA THR A 51 -17.24 11.52 8.40
C THR A 51 -18.60 10.89 8.69
N VAL A 52 -18.66 9.57 8.73
CA VAL A 52 -19.81 8.77 9.14
C VAL A 52 -19.73 8.55 10.64
N SER A 53 -20.72 9.04 11.39
CA SER A 53 -20.82 8.93 12.84
C SER A 53 -22.00 8.05 13.24
N ASN A 54 -21.75 6.98 14.00
CA ASN A 54 -22.83 6.17 14.54
C ASN A 54 -23.33 6.73 15.88
N THR A 55 -24.30 7.63 15.83
CA THR A 55 -24.97 8.17 17.03
C THR A 55 -26.20 7.36 17.45
N GLY A 56 -26.50 6.28 16.72
CA GLY A 56 -27.70 5.46 16.90
C GLY A 56 -27.62 4.51 18.10
N ALA A 57 -28.68 3.73 18.32
CA ALA A 57 -28.78 2.81 19.45
C ALA A 57 -28.06 1.46 19.23
N SER A 58 -27.56 1.17 18.03
CA SER A 58 -26.93 -0.11 17.66
C SER A 58 -25.74 0.09 16.74
N ALA A 59 -24.79 -0.85 16.76
CA ALA A 59 -23.65 -0.84 15.83
C ALA A 59 -24.14 -0.95 14.37
N MET A 60 -23.46 -0.25 13.46
CA MET A 60 -23.62 -0.42 12.02
C MET A 60 -22.66 -1.50 11.54
N THR A 61 -23.11 -2.36 10.63
CA THR A 61 -22.28 -3.39 9.96
C THR A 61 -21.77 -2.92 8.59
N SER A 62 -22.42 -1.92 8.02
CA SER A 62 -22.04 -1.25 6.77
C SER A 62 -22.63 0.17 6.75
N TRP A 63 -22.13 1.01 5.86
CA TRP A 63 -22.70 2.34 5.61
C TRP A 63 -22.70 2.67 4.12
N THR A 64 -23.67 3.48 3.71
CA THR A 64 -23.76 4.03 2.36
C THR A 64 -24.04 5.52 2.47
N VAL A 65 -23.15 6.35 1.92
CA VAL A 65 -23.37 7.79 1.78
C VAL A 65 -23.68 8.13 0.34
N GLU A 66 -24.74 8.89 0.13
CA GLU A 66 -25.23 9.30 -1.19
C GLU A 66 -25.28 10.82 -1.28
N PHE A 67 -24.95 11.39 -2.44
CA PHE A 67 -25.15 12.81 -2.71
C PHE A 67 -25.31 13.08 -4.21
N ASP A 68 -25.86 14.25 -4.53
CA ASP A 68 -26.03 14.73 -5.90
C ASP A 68 -24.97 15.77 -6.23
N LEU A 69 -24.28 15.56 -7.34
CA LEU A 69 -23.37 16.53 -7.94
C LEU A 69 -24.16 17.52 -8.80
N PRO A 70 -24.00 18.85 -8.62
CA PRO A 70 -24.56 19.83 -9.54
C PRO A 70 -24.02 19.65 -10.97
N GLU A 71 -24.67 20.28 -11.95
CA GLU A 71 -24.13 20.35 -13.32
C GLU A 71 -22.69 20.89 -13.31
N ASP A 72 -21.87 20.43 -14.26
CA ASP A 72 -20.44 20.72 -14.37
C ASP A 72 -19.57 20.25 -13.19
N SER A 73 -20.13 19.45 -12.28
CA SER A 73 -19.38 18.85 -11.17
C SER A 73 -18.98 17.41 -11.45
N THR A 74 -17.76 17.05 -11.05
CA THR A 74 -17.25 15.68 -11.18
C THR A 74 -16.55 15.22 -9.91
N VAL A 75 -16.42 13.90 -9.75
CA VAL A 75 -15.55 13.28 -8.75
C VAL A 75 -14.45 12.56 -9.51
N GLY A 76 -13.20 12.93 -9.25
CA GLY A 76 -12.02 12.39 -9.92
C GLY A 76 -11.43 11.18 -9.21
N SER A 77 -11.01 11.36 -7.95
CA SER A 77 -10.44 10.30 -7.12
C SER A 77 -11.16 10.21 -5.78
N PHE A 78 -11.12 9.04 -5.15
CA PHE A 78 -11.72 8.78 -3.84
C PHE A 78 -10.96 7.68 -3.10
N TRP A 79 -11.05 7.66 -1.77
CA TRP A 79 -10.39 6.70 -0.88
C TRP A 79 -11.32 6.28 0.25
N GLU A 80 -10.98 5.18 0.95
CA GLU A 80 -11.74 4.62 2.09
C GLU A 80 -13.23 4.34 1.83
N ALA A 81 -13.64 4.24 0.57
CA ALA A 81 -14.98 3.88 0.13
C ALA A 81 -14.91 3.21 -1.25
N ASP A 82 -15.98 2.51 -1.62
CA ASP A 82 -16.28 2.16 -3.01
C ASP A 82 -17.31 3.15 -3.56
N MET A 83 -17.17 3.60 -4.81
CA MET A 83 -18.09 4.59 -5.41
C MET A 83 -18.82 4.00 -6.63
N LYS A 84 -20.13 4.21 -6.69
CA LYS A 84 -20.95 4.05 -7.90
C LYS A 84 -21.47 5.41 -8.37
N ALA A 85 -21.48 5.60 -9.69
CA ALA A 85 -21.95 6.82 -10.33
C ALA A 85 -23.16 6.51 -11.24
N THR A 86 -24.24 7.30 -11.14
CA THR A 86 -25.39 7.22 -12.05
C THR A 86 -25.88 8.64 -12.32
N GLY A 87 -25.62 9.16 -13.53
CA GLY A 87 -25.87 10.57 -13.85
C GLY A 87 -25.09 11.50 -12.91
N SER A 88 -25.79 12.45 -12.26
CA SER A 88 -25.26 13.33 -11.21
C SER A 88 -25.17 12.66 -9.83
N HIS A 89 -25.81 11.51 -9.64
CA HIS A 89 -25.88 10.85 -8.34
C HIS A 89 -24.60 10.05 -8.04
N ARG A 90 -24.09 10.17 -6.82
CA ARG A 90 -22.91 9.44 -6.33
C ARG A 90 -23.26 8.67 -5.07
N THR A 91 -22.92 7.39 -5.07
CA THR A 91 -23.14 6.47 -3.95
C THR A 91 -21.80 5.92 -3.50
N PHE A 92 -21.41 6.23 -2.27
CA PHE A 92 -20.22 5.74 -1.60
C PHE A 92 -20.61 4.68 -0.58
N SER A 93 -20.07 3.47 -0.70
CA SER A 93 -20.29 2.38 0.25
C SER A 93 -19.04 2.04 1.04
N SER A 94 -19.23 1.61 2.27
CA SER A 94 -18.18 1.10 3.12
C SER A 94 -17.40 -0.03 2.47
N ARG A 95 -16.08 -0.05 2.68
CA ARG A 95 -15.22 -1.18 2.38
C ARG A 95 -15.34 -2.25 3.46
N PRO A 96 -14.92 -3.50 3.20
CA PRO A 96 -15.06 -4.60 4.17
C PRO A 96 -14.46 -4.32 5.55
N TRP A 97 -13.39 -3.51 5.63
CA TRP A 97 -12.71 -3.19 6.88
C TRP A 97 -13.28 -2.00 7.65
N ASN A 98 -14.11 -1.14 7.02
CA ASN A 98 -14.62 0.08 7.64
C ASN A 98 -16.15 0.18 7.69
N GLY A 99 -16.88 -0.89 7.31
CA GLY A 99 -18.33 -0.95 7.43
C GLY A 99 -18.83 -1.05 8.86
N GLY A 100 -18.07 -1.73 9.72
CA GLY A 100 -18.37 -1.88 11.15
C GLY A 100 -18.13 -0.60 11.94
N VAL A 101 -19.19 0.10 12.35
CA VAL A 101 -19.09 1.32 13.18
C VAL A 101 -19.87 1.11 14.48
N LYS A 102 -19.18 0.99 15.61
CA LYS A 102 -19.84 0.81 16.92
C LYS A 102 -20.59 2.09 17.32
N VAL A 103 -21.53 1.98 18.25
CA VAL A 103 -22.22 3.15 18.80
C VAL A 103 -21.21 4.09 19.44
N GLY A 104 -21.21 5.36 19.02
CA GLY A 104 -20.27 6.39 19.43
C GLY A 104 -19.03 6.53 18.55
N ASP A 105 -18.74 5.55 17.69
CA ASP A 105 -17.56 5.57 16.81
C ASP A 105 -17.83 6.34 15.51
N LYS A 106 -16.74 6.66 14.82
CA LYS A 106 -16.72 7.35 13.54
C LYS A 106 -15.76 6.67 12.57
N VAL A 107 -16.08 6.74 11.29
CA VAL A 107 -15.20 6.39 10.18
C VAL A 107 -15.25 7.50 9.15
N SER A 108 -14.18 7.67 8.38
CA SER A 108 -14.09 8.73 7.38
C SER A 108 -13.66 8.17 6.04
N PHE A 109 -14.20 8.76 4.99
CA PHE A 109 -13.71 8.59 3.62
C PHE A 109 -13.56 9.95 2.97
N GLY A 110 -12.91 10.02 1.82
CA GLY A 110 -12.76 11.30 1.13
C GLY A 110 -12.66 11.13 -0.38
N PHE A 111 -12.75 12.28 -1.05
CA PHE A 111 -12.71 12.34 -2.50
C PHE A 111 -12.28 13.73 -2.99
N ILE A 112 -11.74 13.76 -4.21
CA ILE A 112 -11.42 14.98 -4.95
C ILE A 112 -12.52 15.19 -6.00
N GLY A 113 -13.13 16.37 -5.96
CA GLY A 113 -14.12 16.81 -6.92
C GLY A 113 -13.73 18.09 -7.65
N SER A 114 -14.47 18.42 -8.70
CA SER A 114 -14.43 19.71 -9.39
C SER A 114 -15.85 20.21 -9.62
N GLY A 115 -16.00 21.52 -9.88
CA GLY A 115 -17.30 22.18 -10.03
C GLY A 115 -17.94 22.56 -8.69
N PRO A 116 -19.23 22.94 -8.67
CA PRO A 116 -19.97 23.20 -7.42
C PRO A 116 -19.99 22.02 -6.42
N LEU A 117 -20.17 22.32 -5.12
CA LEU A 117 -20.15 21.32 -4.05
C LEU A 117 -21.39 20.38 -4.08
N PRO A 118 -21.27 19.14 -3.55
CA PRO A 118 -22.36 18.19 -3.53
C PRO A 118 -23.54 18.64 -2.66
N THR A 119 -24.74 18.23 -3.05
CA THR A 119 -25.99 18.49 -2.34
C THR A 119 -26.72 17.19 -2.02
N ASN A 120 -27.83 17.27 -1.26
CA ASN A 120 -28.69 16.13 -0.95
C ASN A 120 -27.98 14.92 -0.29
N CYS A 121 -27.03 15.19 0.60
CA CYS A 121 -26.33 14.13 1.34
C CYS A 121 -27.32 13.25 2.12
N ARG A 122 -27.20 11.93 1.95
CA ARG A 122 -27.92 10.91 2.72
C ARG A 122 -26.95 9.87 3.25
N LEU A 123 -27.17 9.39 4.47
CA LEU A 123 -26.53 8.20 5.03
C LEU A 123 -27.60 7.12 5.22
N ASN A 124 -27.42 5.97 4.58
CA ASN A 124 -28.36 4.83 4.62
C ASN A 124 -29.81 5.26 4.31
N GLY A 125 -29.98 6.14 3.32
CA GLY A 125 -31.27 6.71 2.90
C GLY A 125 -31.80 7.89 3.73
N LEU A 126 -31.22 8.19 4.89
CA LEU A 126 -31.63 9.29 5.77
C LEU A 126 -30.80 10.56 5.52
N PRO A 127 -31.36 11.78 5.62
CA PRO A 127 -30.60 13.02 5.42
C PRO A 127 -29.40 13.15 6.37
N CYS A 128 -28.27 13.63 5.84
CA CYS A 128 -27.07 13.95 6.60
C CYS A 128 -27.29 15.16 7.55
N GLY A 129 -26.55 15.19 8.65
CA GLY A 129 -26.64 16.21 9.69
C GLY A 129 -25.75 17.41 9.37
N GLY A 130 -26.30 18.39 8.65
CA GLY A 130 -25.64 19.67 8.38
C GLY A 130 -25.37 19.89 6.89
N SER A 131 -26.30 20.56 6.23
CA SER A 131 -26.11 21.13 4.89
C SER A 131 -25.97 22.65 5.02
N GLY A 132 -24.83 23.21 4.59
CA GLY A 132 -24.68 24.64 4.29
C GLY A 132 -24.04 25.51 5.37
N GLY A 133 -22.78 25.88 5.17
CA GLY A 133 -22.10 26.95 5.90
C GLY A 133 -20.82 27.35 5.19
N ALA A 134 -20.88 28.42 4.39
CA ALA A 134 -19.73 29.01 3.70
C ALA A 134 -18.67 29.53 4.70
N PRO A 135 -17.36 29.41 4.44
CA PRO A 135 -16.37 30.20 5.15
C PRO A 135 -16.46 31.67 4.72
N ALA A 136 -16.41 32.56 5.70
CA ALA A 136 -16.48 34.00 5.54
C ALA A 136 -15.36 34.56 4.63
N THR A 137 -15.76 35.43 3.71
CA THR A 137 -14.90 36.36 2.98
C THR A 137 -14.20 37.31 3.96
N SER A 138 -12.88 37.42 3.87
CA SER A 138 -12.14 38.61 4.30
C SER A 138 -11.39 39.18 3.10
N ALA A 139 -11.53 40.48 2.93
CA ALA A 139 -11.38 41.22 1.69
C ALA A 139 -9.91 41.47 1.28
N ALA A 140 -9.73 41.62 -0.03
CA ALA A 140 -8.55 42.19 -0.66
C ALA A 140 -8.38 43.67 -0.29
N THR A 141 -7.15 44.14 -0.10
CA THR A 141 -6.79 45.51 -0.50
C THR A 141 -5.30 45.67 -0.86
N SER A 142 -5.11 46.15 -2.10
CA SER A 142 -4.07 47.07 -2.63
C SER A 142 -2.56 46.73 -2.60
N ALA A 143 -2.02 46.45 -3.79
CA ALA A 143 -0.75 47.00 -4.31
C ALA A 143 -0.93 48.51 -4.66
N PRO A 144 0.10 49.34 -5.01
CA PRO A 144 1.44 48.99 -5.54
C PRO A 144 2.65 49.87 -5.07
N ALA A 145 3.88 49.39 -5.31
CA ALA A 145 5.05 50.24 -5.62
C ALA A 145 6.20 49.47 -6.30
N THR A 146 6.46 49.87 -7.56
CA THR A 146 7.64 49.87 -8.46
C THR A 146 8.95 49.07 -8.19
N PRO A 147 9.70 48.74 -9.28
CA PRO A 147 10.77 47.76 -9.31
C PRO A 147 12.13 48.34 -8.88
N VAL A 148 12.95 47.52 -8.19
CA VAL A 148 14.37 47.79 -7.96
C VAL A 148 15.20 46.67 -8.58
N THR A 149 15.92 47.04 -9.64
CA THR A 149 16.98 46.28 -10.27
C THR A 149 18.18 46.13 -9.32
N THR A 150 18.59 44.90 -9.01
CA THR A 150 19.95 44.63 -8.51
C THR A 150 20.56 43.40 -9.17
N LYS A 151 21.53 43.71 -10.02
CA LYS A 151 22.74 43.00 -10.47
C LYS A 151 22.97 41.57 -9.94
N ALA A 152 23.03 40.64 -10.89
CA ALA A 152 23.45 39.25 -10.71
C ALA A 152 24.86 39.13 -10.10
N THR A 153 24.98 38.25 -9.10
CA THR A 153 26.25 37.71 -8.60
C THR A 153 26.29 36.22 -8.93
N VAL A 154 27.37 35.81 -9.60
CA VAL A 154 27.59 34.46 -10.15
C VAL A 154 27.93 33.47 -9.01
N PRO A 155 27.24 32.32 -8.88
CA PRO A 155 27.72 31.19 -8.07
C PRO A 155 28.72 30.33 -8.87
N PRO A 156 29.67 29.64 -8.20
CA PRO A 156 30.73 28.91 -8.87
C PRO A 156 30.20 27.65 -9.57
N THR A 157 30.73 27.42 -10.77
CA THR A 157 30.48 26.28 -11.66
C THR A 157 30.77 24.94 -10.96
N ALA A 158 29.74 24.12 -10.74
CA ALA A 158 29.91 22.70 -10.45
C ALA A 158 30.30 21.94 -11.74
N PRO A 159 31.20 20.95 -11.70
CA PRO A 159 31.60 20.20 -12.89
C PRO A 159 30.42 19.39 -13.45
N ALA A 160 30.26 19.41 -14.77
CA ALA A 160 29.30 18.59 -15.49
C ALA A 160 29.61 17.10 -15.29
N THR A 161 28.77 16.39 -14.53
CA THR A 161 28.70 14.94 -14.58
C THR A 161 27.95 14.53 -15.84
N THR A 162 28.65 13.84 -16.74
CA THR A 162 28.08 13.23 -17.95
C THR A 162 26.93 12.28 -17.61
N PRO A 163 25.92 12.14 -18.50
CA PRO A 163 24.88 11.13 -18.35
C PRO A 163 25.49 9.72 -18.19
N PRO A 164 24.84 8.78 -17.48
CA PRO A 164 25.31 7.41 -17.42
C PRO A 164 25.36 6.86 -18.85
N THR A 165 26.56 6.50 -19.28
CA THR A 165 26.80 5.75 -20.50
C THR A 165 26.08 4.41 -20.37
N GLU A 166 25.28 4.07 -21.38
CA GLU A 166 24.77 2.73 -21.62
C GLU A 166 25.87 1.69 -21.33
N PRO A 167 25.57 0.57 -20.64
CA PRO A 167 26.56 -0.49 -20.44
C PRO A 167 27.14 -0.86 -21.81
N PRO A 168 28.47 -0.99 -21.96
CA PRO A 168 29.04 -1.36 -23.25
C PRO A 168 28.37 -2.66 -23.71
N ALA A 169 27.74 -2.59 -24.88
CA ALA A 169 27.20 -3.76 -25.57
C ALA A 169 28.38 -4.71 -25.81
N THR A 170 28.50 -5.72 -24.95
CA THR A 170 29.39 -6.84 -25.19
C THR A 170 28.89 -7.49 -26.48
N ALA A 171 29.67 -7.35 -27.56
CA ALA A 171 29.36 -8.00 -28.82
C ALA A 171 29.10 -9.50 -28.54
N PRO A 172 27.99 -10.08 -29.05
CA PRO A 172 27.72 -11.48 -28.80
C PRO A 172 28.84 -12.31 -29.41
N THR A 173 29.47 -13.14 -28.58
CA THR A 173 30.29 -14.26 -29.04
C THR A 173 29.46 -15.06 -30.04
N SER A 174 29.88 -15.06 -31.30
CA SER A 174 29.20 -15.74 -32.39
C SER A 174 29.10 -17.24 -32.11
N GLY A 175 27.90 -17.74 -31.82
CA GLY A 175 27.65 -19.18 -31.70
C GLY A 175 26.38 -19.60 -30.98
N GLU A 176 25.77 -18.76 -30.16
CA GLU A 176 24.54 -19.14 -29.42
C GLU A 176 23.30 -18.65 -30.18
N THR A 177 22.55 -19.58 -30.76
CA THR A 177 21.27 -19.30 -31.42
C THR A 177 20.31 -18.66 -30.42
N ALA A 178 19.71 -17.51 -30.78
CA ALA A 178 18.74 -16.83 -29.94
C ALA A 178 17.62 -17.79 -29.49
N PRO A 179 17.17 -17.74 -28.21
CA PRO A 179 16.13 -18.63 -27.74
C PRO A 179 14.82 -18.38 -28.51
N PRO A 180 14.07 -19.45 -28.88
CA PRO A 180 12.87 -19.31 -29.70
C PRO A 180 11.77 -18.57 -28.93
N PRO A 181 10.88 -17.84 -29.63
CA PRO A 181 9.72 -17.20 -29.00
C PRO A 181 8.83 -18.22 -28.29
N PRO A 182 8.11 -17.81 -27.22
CA PRO A 182 7.17 -18.69 -26.56
C PRO A 182 6.08 -19.20 -27.51
N ALA A 183 5.79 -20.50 -27.43
CA ALA A 183 4.74 -21.09 -28.25
C ALA A 183 3.34 -20.67 -27.77
N ALA A 184 2.46 -20.32 -28.71
CA ALA A 184 1.05 -20.00 -28.46
C ALA A 184 0.83 -18.93 -27.36
N ASP A 185 1.71 -17.91 -27.34
CA ASP A 185 1.67 -16.81 -26.35
C ASP A 185 1.69 -17.29 -24.89
N ARG A 186 2.40 -18.39 -24.63
CA ARG A 186 2.55 -18.98 -23.29
C ARG A 186 4.02 -19.01 -22.90
N LEU A 187 4.42 -18.06 -22.07
CA LEU A 187 5.78 -17.93 -21.57
C LEU A 187 6.12 -19.11 -20.64
N PRO A 188 7.17 -19.90 -20.91
CA PRO A 188 7.65 -20.90 -19.98
C PRO A 188 8.27 -20.22 -18.75
N LEU A 189 7.72 -20.51 -17.58
CA LEU A 189 8.22 -20.10 -16.29
C LEU A 189 8.74 -21.34 -15.54
N LYS A 190 10.06 -21.42 -15.38
CA LYS A 190 10.71 -22.49 -14.62
C LYS A 190 10.77 -22.13 -13.14
N VAL A 191 10.17 -22.95 -12.29
CA VAL A 191 10.34 -22.86 -10.84
C VAL A 191 11.39 -23.90 -10.42
N SER A 192 12.47 -23.46 -9.79
CA SER A 192 13.56 -24.32 -9.28
C SER A 192 13.58 -24.28 -7.77
N ASN A 193 13.60 -25.44 -7.11
CA ASN A 193 13.70 -25.52 -5.66
C ASN A 193 15.11 -25.94 -5.26
N ARG A 194 15.81 -25.05 -4.56
CA ARG A 194 17.15 -25.26 -3.98
C ARG A 194 17.14 -24.90 -2.50
N THR A 195 15.99 -25.04 -1.85
CA THR A 195 15.81 -24.61 -0.47
C THR A 195 16.59 -25.48 0.52
N GLY A 196 16.98 -26.70 0.13
CA GLY A 196 17.51 -27.70 1.05
C GLY A 196 16.41 -28.37 1.91
N ARG A 197 15.13 -28.03 1.68
CA ARG A 197 14.00 -28.52 2.47
C ARG A 197 13.38 -29.75 1.84
N GLY A 198 13.11 -30.76 2.66
CA GLY A 198 12.45 -32.01 2.22
C GLY A 198 10.92 -31.91 2.04
N ASP A 199 10.32 -30.75 2.29
CA ASP A 199 8.87 -30.53 2.21
C ASP A 199 8.37 -30.65 0.75
N ASP A 200 7.14 -31.14 0.58
CA ASP A 200 6.42 -30.97 -0.68
C ASP A 200 6.17 -29.48 -0.95
N THR A 201 6.28 -29.07 -2.22
CA THR A 201 6.01 -27.70 -2.66
C THR A 201 4.75 -27.63 -3.52
N PHE A 202 3.98 -26.57 -3.37
CA PHE A 202 2.74 -26.32 -4.12
C PHE A 202 2.81 -24.95 -4.79
N LEU A 203 2.49 -24.88 -6.07
CA LEU A 203 2.50 -23.66 -6.86
C LEU A 203 1.07 -23.23 -7.22
N TYR A 204 0.86 -21.92 -7.37
CA TYR A 204 -0.41 -21.36 -7.83
C TYR A 204 -0.14 -20.17 -8.74
N VAL A 205 -0.82 -20.09 -9.88
CA VAL A 205 -0.77 -18.92 -10.76
C VAL A 205 -2.15 -18.28 -10.76
N LEU A 206 -2.29 -17.16 -10.06
CA LEU A 206 -3.56 -16.49 -9.81
C LEU A 206 -3.48 -15.05 -10.32
N GLY A 207 -4.54 -14.55 -10.95
CA GLY A 207 -4.49 -13.19 -11.49
C GLY A 207 -5.72 -12.77 -12.27
N THR A 208 -5.60 -11.63 -12.92
CA THR A 208 -6.61 -11.02 -13.79
C THR A 208 -6.24 -11.26 -15.25
N ASP A 209 -7.16 -11.87 -16.00
CA ASP A 209 -7.09 -11.86 -17.46
C ASP A 209 -7.35 -10.44 -17.96
N LEU A 210 -6.32 -9.80 -18.52
CA LEU A 210 -6.35 -8.40 -18.93
C LEU A 210 -7.32 -8.15 -20.09
N LYS A 211 -7.67 -9.20 -20.85
CA LYS A 211 -8.65 -9.09 -21.93
C LYS A 211 -10.08 -8.99 -21.42
N SER A 212 -10.46 -9.86 -20.46
CA SER A 212 -11.82 -9.91 -19.93
C SER A 212 -12.02 -9.12 -18.63
N GLY A 213 -10.95 -8.72 -17.96
CA GLY A 213 -10.97 -8.11 -16.64
C GLY A 213 -11.35 -9.06 -15.50
N LYS A 214 -11.42 -10.38 -15.77
CA LYS A 214 -11.85 -11.38 -14.78
C LYS A 214 -10.68 -11.91 -13.98
N LEU A 215 -10.87 -12.05 -12.67
CA LEU A 215 -9.99 -12.80 -11.79
C LEU A 215 -10.14 -14.31 -12.00
N GLY A 216 -9.04 -15.04 -11.91
CA GLY A 216 -9.01 -16.49 -12.09
C GLY A 216 -7.67 -17.11 -11.72
N TYR A 217 -7.46 -18.32 -12.22
CA TYR A 217 -6.25 -19.12 -12.04
C TYR A 217 -5.79 -19.71 -13.36
N VAL A 218 -4.53 -20.14 -13.39
CA VAL A 218 -3.90 -20.77 -14.54
C VAL A 218 -3.34 -22.14 -14.15
N ASP A 219 -3.64 -23.16 -14.95
CA ASP A 219 -3.07 -24.49 -14.80
C ASP A 219 -1.61 -24.58 -15.28
N ALA A 220 -0.94 -25.71 -15.05
CA ALA A 220 0.45 -25.90 -15.47
C ALA A 220 0.67 -25.74 -16.99
N GLY A 221 -0.38 -26.00 -17.79
CA GLY A 221 -0.38 -25.86 -19.24
C GLY A 221 -0.57 -24.42 -19.74
N GLY A 222 -0.89 -23.47 -18.85
CA GLY A 222 -1.13 -22.06 -19.17
C GLY A 222 -2.57 -21.71 -19.49
N THR A 223 -3.52 -22.59 -19.18
CA THR A 223 -4.94 -22.36 -19.46
C THR A 223 -5.55 -21.55 -18.33
N PHE A 224 -6.05 -20.36 -18.66
CA PHE A 224 -6.78 -19.51 -17.71
C PHE A 224 -8.21 -20.02 -17.50
N THR A 225 -8.63 -20.06 -16.24
CA THR A 225 -10.01 -20.31 -15.81
C THR A 225 -10.44 -19.20 -14.86
N ALA A 226 -11.52 -18.49 -15.19
CA ALA A 226 -12.09 -17.49 -14.31
C ALA A 226 -12.65 -18.14 -13.03
N TRP A 227 -12.53 -17.45 -11.90
CA TRP A 227 -13.14 -17.93 -10.66
C TRP A 227 -14.67 -18.01 -10.80
N PRO A 228 -15.32 -18.99 -10.15
CA PRO A 228 -16.77 -18.98 -10.03
C PRO A 228 -17.19 -17.74 -9.21
N GLY A 229 -18.35 -17.17 -9.53
CA GLY A 229 -18.93 -16.11 -8.72
C GLY A 229 -19.26 -16.63 -7.32
N ALA A 230 -18.99 -15.81 -6.30
CA ALA A 230 -19.33 -16.10 -4.90
C ALA A 230 -20.19 -14.97 -4.29
N GLY A 231 -20.78 -15.23 -3.13
CA GLY A 231 -21.55 -14.25 -2.36
C GLY A 231 -20.63 -13.27 -1.60
N ALA A 232 -21.23 -12.37 -0.80
CA ALA A 232 -20.46 -11.42 0.01
C ALA A 232 -19.55 -12.12 1.05
N GLU A 233 -20.02 -13.23 1.61
CA GLU A 233 -19.25 -14.03 2.57
C GLU A 233 -18.16 -14.87 1.88
N PRO A 234 -16.91 -14.85 2.38
CA PRO A 234 -15.83 -15.64 1.81
C PRO A 234 -16.07 -17.15 1.88
N VAL A 235 -16.13 -17.81 0.72
CA VAL A 235 -16.21 -19.28 0.61
C VAL A 235 -14.89 -19.89 0.11
N PRO A 236 -14.55 -21.14 0.46
CA PRO A 236 -13.35 -21.78 -0.07
C PRO A 236 -13.32 -21.82 -1.60
N ALA A 237 -12.18 -21.47 -2.19
CA ALA A 237 -11.91 -21.63 -3.61
C ALA A 237 -11.66 -23.13 -3.94
N PRO A 238 -11.87 -23.56 -5.20
CA PRO A 238 -11.46 -24.90 -5.60
C PRO A 238 -9.93 -25.07 -5.48
N ASP A 239 -9.48 -26.31 -5.30
CA ASP A 239 -8.05 -26.61 -5.29
C ASP A 239 -7.46 -26.47 -6.71
N VAL A 240 -6.65 -25.44 -6.88
CA VAL A 240 -5.97 -25.12 -8.15
C VAL A 240 -4.45 -25.28 -8.04
N SER A 241 -3.98 -25.99 -7.00
CA SER A 241 -2.55 -26.20 -6.80
C SER A 241 -1.92 -26.99 -7.94
N ILE A 242 -0.75 -26.53 -8.36
CA ILE A 242 0.14 -27.25 -9.27
C ILE A 242 1.24 -27.90 -8.41
N PRO A 243 1.54 -29.20 -8.56
CA PRO A 243 2.67 -29.81 -7.87
C PRO A 243 3.97 -29.08 -8.20
N GLY A 244 4.65 -28.58 -7.17
CA GLY A 244 5.94 -27.90 -7.30
C GLY A 244 7.12 -28.88 -7.33
N PRO A 245 8.34 -28.36 -7.58
CA PRO A 245 9.54 -29.16 -7.57
C PRO A 245 9.97 -29.56 -6.14
N LYS A 246 10.42 -30.82 -6.00
CA LYS A 246 11.20 -31.25 -4.84
C LYS A 246 12.54 -30.50 -4.78
N ASP A 247 13.19 -30.53 -3.62
CA ASP A 247 14.54 -29.97 -3.49
C ASP A 247 15.52 -30.58 -4.50
N GLY A 248 16.35 -29.72 -5.09
CA GLY A 248 17.26 -30.06 -6.18
C GLY A 248 16.60 -30.19 -7.56
N ALA A 249 15.27 -30.09 -7.68
CA ALA A 249 14.54 -30.24 -8.93
C ALA A 249 13.96 -28.91 -9.45
N SER A 250 13.38 -28.97 -10.66
CA SER A 250 12.63 -27.86 -11.26
C SER A 250 11.37 -28.34 -11.97
N THR A 251 10.33 -27.52 -11.95
CA THR A 251 9.08 -27.70 -12.69
C THR A 251 8.87 -26.50 -13.60
N THR A 252 8.46 -26.71 -14.85
CA THR A 252 8.11 -25.62 -15.77
C THR A 252 6.59 -25.52 -15.89
N ILE A 253 6.06 -24.34 -15.56
CA ILE A 253 4.66 -23.96 -15.82
C ILE A 253 4.61 -22.97 -16.98
N LYS A 254 3.44 -22.77 -17.57
CA LYS A 254 3.22 -21.84 -18.66
C LYS A 254 2.36 -20.67 -18.19
N VAL A 255 2.80 -19.44 -18.46
CA VAL A 255 2.06 -18.22 -18.13
C VAL A 255 1.52 -17.61 -19.44
N PRO A 256 0.19 -17.48 -19.60
CA PRO A 256 -0.39 -16.88 -20.81
C PRO A 256 -0.12 -15.37 -20.85
N LYS A 257 0.14 -14.85 -22.05
CA LYS A 257 0.16 -13.41 -22.32
C LYS A 257 -1.23 -12.81 -22.12
N GLY A 258 -1.28 -11.59 -21.60
CA GLY A 258 -2.50 -10.91 -21.20
C GLY A 258 -2.93 -11.22 -19.77
N LEU A 259 -2.00 -11.57 -18.88
CA LEU A 259 -2.29 -11.90 -17.49
C LEU A 259 -1.43 -11.05 -16.54
N SER A 260 -2.05 -10.53 -15.48
CA SER A 260 -1.37 -9.86 -14.38
C SER A 260 -1.78 -10.49 -13.06
N GLY A 261 -0.82 -10.82 -12.19
CA GLY A 261 -1.12 -11.55 -10.97
C GLY A 261 0.11 -12.01 -10.20
N ARG A 262 -0.04 -13.15 -9.52
CA ARG A 262 0.94 -13.72 -8.59
C ARG A 262 1.21 -15.18 -8.89
N VAL A 263 2.47 -15.57 -8.75
CA VAL A 263 2.89 -16.96 -8.61
C VAL A 263 3.17 -17.22 -7.13
N TYR A 264 2.24 -17.89 -6.45
CA TYR A 264 2.42 -18.31 -5.07
C TYR A 264 3.17 -19.64 -5.01
N PHE A 265 3.93 -19.82 -3.95
CA PHE A 265 4.55 -21.10 -3.60
C PHE A 265 4.49 -21.34 -2.09
N SER A 266 4.04 -22.53 -1.70
CA SER A 266 3.94 -22.95 -0.30
C SER A 266 4.62 -24.28 -0.03
N PHE A 267 5.00 -24.50 1.22
CA PHE A 267 5.74 -25.69 1.69
C PHE A 267 4.89 -26.51 2.65
N ALA A 268 4.96 -27.83 2.53
CA ALA A 268 4.28 -28.87 3.33
C ALA A 268 2.75 -28.86 3.30
N LYS A 269 2.11 -27.70 3.13
CA LYS A 269 0.66 -27.53 3.07
C LYS A 269 0.25 -26.65 1.89
N LYS A 270 -0.90 -26.98 1.31
CA LYS A 270 -1.59 -26.16 0.32
C LYS A 270 -2.17 -24.90 0.99
N LEU A 271 -2.20 -23.79 0.25
CA LEU A 271 -2.89 -22.57 0.66
C LEU A 271 -4.42 -22.72 0.57
N ASP A 272 -5.13 -22.13 1.54
CA ASP A 272 -6.59 -21.94 1.56
C ASP A 272 -6.89 -20.55 0.98
N PHE A 273 -7.30 -20.53 -0.29
CA PHE A 273 -7.82 -19.34 -0.95
C PHE A 273 -9.34 -19.27 -0.80
N ARG A 274 -9.87 -18.04 -0.71
CA ARG A 274 -11.32 -17.81 -0.61
C ARG A 274 -11.83 -16.85 -1.68
N LEU A 275 -13.11 -16.99 -2.01
CA LEU A 275 -13.81 -16.18 -3.00
C LEU A 275 -14.94 -15.40 -2.34
N THR A 276 -15.09 -14.15 -2.73
CA THR A 276 -16.22 -13.27 -2.39
C THR A 276 -16.88 -12.76 -3.67
N SER A 277 -17.89 -11.90 -3.54
CA SER A 277 -18.48 -11.16 -4.65
C SER A 277 -17.47 -10.28 -5.38
N GLY A 278 -16.38 -9.88 -4.72
CA GLY A 278 -15.25 -9.15 -5.31
C GLY A 278 -14.21 -10.04 -6.00
N GLY A 279 -14.39 -11.36 -5.98
CA GLY A 279 -13.43 -12.33 -6.51
C GLY A 279 -12.50 -12.89 -5.41
N LEU A 280 -11.26 -13.17 -5.80
CA LEU A 280 -10.24 -13.78 -4.93
C LEU A 280 -9.93 -12.88 -3.72
N VAL A 281 -10.03 -13.44 -2.52
CA VAL A 281 -9.47 -12.86 -1.30
C VAL A 281 -7.99 -13.25 -1.24
N GLN A 282 -7.12 -12.25 -1.27
CA GLN A 282 -5.67 -12.49 -1.14
C GLN A 282 -5.35 -13.00 0.27
N PRO A 283 -4.42 -13.96 0.43
CA PRO A 283 -3.94 -14.36 1.75
C PRO A 283 -3.40 -13.17 2.53
N ALA A 284 -3.81 -13.05 3.80
CA ALA A 284 -3.37 -12.01 4.73
C ALA A 284 -2.92 -12.67 6.05
N PRO A 285 -1.79 -13.39 6.08
CA PRO A 285 -1.37 -14.21 7.23
C PRO A 285 -1.09 -13.40 8.50
N TRP A 286 -1.04 -12.07 8.42
CA TRP A 286 -1.00 -11.16 9.58
C TRP A 286 -2.37 -10.99 10.26
N ALA A 287 -3.48 -11.20 9.55
CA ALA A 287 -4.80 -11.18 10.13
C ALA A 287 -5.02 -12.43 11.01
N GLY A 288 -5.51 -12.24 12.24
CA GLY A 288 -5.60 -13.31 13.24
C GLY A 288 -6.44 -14.53 12.83
N GLY A 289 -7.41 -14.34 11.93
CA GLY A 289 -8.30 -15.40 11.44
C GLY A 289 -7.90 -16.00 10.09
N ASP A 290 -6.77 -15.60 9.50
CA ASP A 290 -6.39 -16.08 8.17
C ASP A 290 -5.98 -17.56 8.20
N PRO A 291 -6.55 -18.42 7.33
CA PRO A 291 -6.27 -19.85 7.34
C PRO A 291 -4.83 -20.20 6.93
N ASN A 292 -4.13 -19.29 6.26
CA ASN A 292 -2.75 -19.45 5.79
C ASN A 292 -1.71 -18.95 6.81
N ARG A 293 -2.14 -18.40 7.95
CA ARG A 293 -1.24 -17.83 8.98
C ARG A 293 -0.11 -18.76 9.40
N ASN A 294 -0.38 -20.06 9.50
CA ASN A 294 0.57 -21.08 9.98
C ASN A 294 1.20 -21.91 8.84
N ILE A 295 1.13 -21.44 7.58
CA ILE A 295 1.72 -22.09 6.41
C ILE A 295 2.95 -21.29 5.99
N LEU A 296 4.08 -21.94 5.68
CA LEU A 296 5.21 -21.25 5.05
C LEU A 296 4.92 -21.07 3.56
N PHE A 297 4.83 -19.83 3.11
CA PHE A 297 4.60 -19.48 1.71
C PHE A 297 5.14 -18.09 1.41
N ASP A 298 5.26 -17.80 0.12
CA ASP A 298 5.57 -16.47 -0.43
C ASP A 298 5.02 -16.38 -1.86
N TRP A 299 5.26 -15.26 -2.53
CA TRP A 299 4.88 -15.07 -3.93
C TRP A 299 5.83 -14.17 -4.72
N SER A 300 5.74 -14.30 -6.03
CA SER A 300 6.28 -13.33 -6.99
C SER A 300 5.13 -12.70 -7.76
N GLU A 301 5.18 -11.39 -7.98
CA GLU A 301 4.18 -10.66 -8.76
C GLU A 301 4.65 -10.50 -10.20
N PHE A 302 3.72 -10.57 -11.14
CA PHE A 302 4.04 -10.42 -12.55
C PHE A 302 2.93 -9.76 -13.34
N THR A 303 3.33 -9.16 -14.45
CA THR A 303 2.44 -8.82 -15.56
C THR A 303 3.10 -9.28 -16.85
N LEU A 304 2.38 -10.04 -17.67
CA LEU A 304 2.80 -10.40 -19.01
C LEU A 304 1.78 -9.85 -20.00
N ASP A 305 2.15 -8.81 -20.74
CA ASP A 305 1.28 -8.14 -21.70
C ASP A 305 2.03 -7.77 -23.00
N ASN A 306 1.53 -6.80 -23.77
CA ASN A 306 2.19 -6.36 -24.99
C ASN A 306 3.48 -5.58 -24.76
N GLY A 307 3.69 -5.05 -23.55
CA GLY A 307 4.94 -4.45 -23.13
C GLY A 307 6.01 -5.47 -22.75
N GLY A 308 5.66 -6.76 -22.62
CA GLY A 308 6.58 -7.84 -22.25
C GLY A 308 6.30 -8.39 -20.86
N LEU A 309 7.32 -8.92 -20.19
CA LEU A 309 7.22 -9.43 -18.83
C LEU A 309 7.73 -8.38 -17.84
N PHE A 310 6.98 -8.15 -16.78
CA PHE A 310 7.44 -7.59 -15.52
C PHE A 310 7.32 -8.68 -14.46
N LEU A 311 8.38 -8.93 -13.70
CA LEU A 311 8.42 -9.98 -12.68
C LEU A 311 9.25 -9.50 -11.49
N ASN A 312 8.69 -9.53 -10.28
CA ASN A 312 9.38 -9.05 -9.08
C ASN A 312 9.59 -10.14 -8.02
N SER A 313 10.56 -9.90 -7.14
CA SER A 313 10.57 -10.47 -5.80
C SER A 313 10.06 -9.40 -4.85
N SER A 314 8.99 -9.66 -4.09
CA SER A 314 8.34 -8.63 -3.27
C SER A 314 8.45 -8.92 -1.77
N GLN A 315 8.68 -7.87 -0.98
CA GLN A 315 8.71 -7.91 0.48
C GLN A 315 7.80 -6.84 1.09
N VAL A 316 6.88 -6.27 0.30
CA VAL A 316 6.00 -5.16 0.71
C VAL A 316 5.08 -5.58 1.86
N ASP A 317 4.66 -6.84 1.88
CA ASP A 317 3.77 -7.38 2.91
C ASP A 317 4.53 -8.20 3.97
N MET A 318 5.49 -9.02 3.53
CA MET A 318 6.29 -9.89 4.40
C MET A 318 7.59 -10.33 3.74
N PHE A 319 8.56 -10.71 4.55
CA PHE A 319 9.79 -11.40 4.15
C PHE A 319 9.73 -12.84 4.66
N ALA A 320 9.57 -13.82 3.76
CA ALA A 320 9.37 -15.22 4.14
C ALA A 320 10.33 -16.18 3.44
N VAL A 321 10.07 -16.50 2.17
CA VAL A 321 10.82 -17.50 1.40
C VAL A 321 11.75 -16.77 0.43
N PRO A 322 13.07 -16.85 0.63
CA PRO A 322 14.01 -16.18 -0.24
C PRO A 322 13.99 -16.77 -1.64
N HIS A 323 13.87 -15.91 -2.66
CA HIS A 323 13.75 -16.36 -4.03
C HIS A 323 14.30 -15.34 -5.04
N ILE A 324 14.91 -15.88 -6.09
CA ILE A 324 15.42 -15.11 -7.23
C ILE A 324 14.36 -15.12 -8.33
N VAL A 325 14.13 -13.98 -8.97
CA VAL A 325 13.40 -13.90 -10.22
C VAL A 325 14.33 -13.54 -11.37
N SER A 326 14.11 -14.11 -12.55
CA SER A 326 14.87 -13.77 -13.74
C SER A 326 14.06 -13.90 -15.03
N VAL A 327 14.42 -13.12 -16.04
CA VAL A 327 13.88 -13.21 -17.40
C VAL A 327 15.03 -13.31 -18.41
N GLN A 328 14.88 -14.18 -19.41
CA GLN A 328 15.74 -14.24 -20.58
C GLN A 328 15.03 -13.60 -21.76
N GLY A 329 15.60 -12.55 -22.34
CA GLY A 329 15.07 -11.84 -23.50
C GLY A 329 15.38 -12.51 -24.83
N GLY A 330 14.76 -12.01 -25.90
CA GLY A 330 14.97 -12.50 -27.27
C GLY A 330 16.39 -12.30 -27.79
N ASN A 331 17.14 -11.38 -27.17
CA ASN A 331 18.56 -11.16 -27.40
C ASN A 331 19.48 -12.16 -26.67
N GLY A 332 18.91 -13.09 -25.89
CA GLY A 332 19.64 -14.09 -25.10
C GLY A 332 20.12 -13.61 -23.73
N VAL A 333 20.00 -12.32 -23.42
CA VAL A 333 20.43 -11.73 -22.13
C VAL A 333 19.50 -12.19 -21.01
N VAL A 334 20.09 -12.54 -19.87
CA VAL A 334 19.36 -12.88 -18.64
C VAL A 334 19.53 -11.75 -17.62
N THR A 335 18.42 -11.17 -17.18
CA THR A 335 18.38 -10.25 -16.04
C THR A 335 17.79 -10.96 -14.83
N LYS A 336 18.33 -10.71 -13.63
CA LYS A 336 17.89 -11.34 -12.38
C LYS A 336 17.95 -10.36 -11.20
N THR A 337 17.17 -10.62 -10.16
CA THR A 337 17.17 -9.91 -8.87
C THR A 337 16.52 -10.76 -7.76
N GLY A 338 16.54 -10.29 -6.51
CA GLY A 338 15.98 -10.99 -5.34
C GLY A 338 16.94 -12.01 -4.69
N GLU A 339 18.18 -12.11 -5.17
CA GLU A 339 19.18 -13.00 -4.60
C GLU A 339 19.69 -12.46 -3.26
N LEU A 340 19.49 -13.22 -2.18
CA LEU A 340 20.10 -12.92 -0.90
C LEU A 340 21.58 -13.30 -0.88
N LYS A 341 22.37 -12.53 -0.13
CA LYS A 341 23.73 -12.90 0.29
C LYS A 341 23.69 -14.21 1.08
N ALA A 342 24.85 -14.86 1.22
CA ALA A 342 25.00 -16.03 2.08
C ALA A 342 24.45 -15.75 3.49
N ASP A 343 23.59 -16.65 3.98
CA ASP A 343 22.86 -16.55 5.25
C ASP A 343 22.00 -15.28 5.37
N GLY A 344 21.67 -14.63 4.25
CA GLY A 344 20.99 -13.34 4.23
C GLY A 344 19.61 -13.38 4.89
N ARG A 345 18.90 -14.51 4.80
CA ARG A 345 17.61 -14.69 5.46
C ARG A 345 17.74 -14.64 6.98
N ASP A 346 18.69 -15.38 7.53
CA ASP A 346 18.93 -15.41 8.97
C ASP A 346 19.47 -14.07 9.47
N LYS A 347 20.36 -13.42 8.71
CA LYS A 347 20.85 -12.07 9.03
C LYS A 347 19.72 -11.04 9.09
N VAL A 348 18.77 -11.07 8.15
CA VAL A 348 17.58 -10.22 8.18
C VAL A 348 16.75 -10.50 9.42
N ILE A 349 16.42 -11.77 9.65
CA ILE A 349 15.59 -12.18 10.80
C ILE A 349 16.24 -11.76 12.12
N ASP A 350 17.54 -11.99 12.29
CA ASP A 350 18.25 -11.71 13.53
C ASP A 350 18.44 -10.21 13.77
N ALA A 351 18.67 -9.43 12.71
CA ALA A 351 18.70 -7.97 12.83
C ALA A 351 17.33 -7.41 13.24
N VAL A 352 16.24 -7.92 12.65
CA VAL A 352 14.87 -7.52 13.04
C VAL A 352 14.54 -7.94 14.47
N LYS A 353 14.95 -9.13 14.92
CA LYS A 353 14.76 -9.56 16.32
C LYS A 353 15.53 -8.70 17.32
N ALA A 354 16.70 -8.18 16.92
CA ALA A 354 17.54 -7.38 17.79
C ALA A 354 17.00 -5.96 17.99
N ASP A 355 16.16 -5.49 17.08
CA ASP A 355 15.47 -4.22 17.17
C ASP A 355 14.17 -4.37 17.97
N SER A 356 14.05 -3.69 19.11
CA SER A 356 12.90 -3.85 20.01
C SER A 356 11.57 -3.41 19.40
N ASP A 357 11.57 -2.45 18.49
CA ASP A 357 10.37 -1.91 17.87
C ASP A 357 9.84 -2.84 16.77
N PHE A 358 10.74 -3.59 16.14
CA PHE A 358 10.41 -4.54 15.07
C PHE A 358 10.37 -5.99 15.53
N ALA A 359 10.94 -6.37 16.68
CA ALA A 359 11.11 -7.76 17.10
C ALA A 359 9.81 -8.59 17.06
N LYS A 360 8.67 -7.96 17.36
CA LYS A 360 7.35 -8.62 17.37
C LYS A 360 6.81 -8.93 15.97
N SER A 361 7.37 -8.35 14.91
CA SER A 361 7.02 -8.66 13.52
C SER A 361 7.50 -10.04 13.06
N VAL A 362 8.41 -10.68 13.80
CA VAL A 362 8.93 -12.03 13.49
C VAL A 362 7.92 -13.09 13.92
N VAL A 363 7.25 -13.70 12.93
CA VAL A 363 6.20 -14.70 13.16
C VAL A 363 6.78 -16.11 13.05
N LYS A 364 6.54 -16.92 14.09
CA LYS A 364 6.98 -18.31 14.19
C LYS A 364 5.83 -19.30 14.08
N GLY A 365 6.12 -20.48 13.56
CA GLY A 365 5.25 -21.66 13.62
C GLY A 365 5.24 -22.28 15.01
N SER A 366 4.36 -23.26 15.22
CA SER A 366 4.23 -23.97 16.50
C SER A 366 5.48 -24.77 16.89
N ASP A 367 6.30 -25.12 15.91
CA ASP A 367 7.59 -25.81 16.08
C ASP A 367 8.75 -24.85 16.38
N GLY A 368 8.49 -23.54 16.43
CA GLY A 368 9.49 -22.50 16.65
C GLY A 368 10.19 -22.00 15.39
N THR A 369 9.93 -22.62 14.22
CA THR A 369 10.49 -22.19 12.93
C THR A 369 9.97 -20.80 12.57
N VAL A 370 10.86 -19.89 12.13
CA VAL A 370 10.42 -18.57 11.63
C VAL A 370 9.73 -18.77 10.29
N LEU A 371 8.43 -18.43 10.23
CA LEU A 371 7.64 -18.49 9.01
C LEU A 371 7.87 -17.26 8.14
N ARG A 372 7.91 -16.08 8.77
CA ARG A 372 8.04 -14.78 8.09
C ARG A 372 8.40 -13.66 9.06
N VAL A 373 8.85 -12.56 8.50
CA VAL A 373 8.88 -11.24 9.14
C VAL A 373 7.81 -10.39 8.47
N LEU A 374 6.89 -9.80 9.24
CA LEU A 374 5.88 -8.90 8.68
C LEU A 374 6.49 -7.54 8.34
N ALA A 375 6.12 -6.96 7.21
CA ALA A 375 6.47 -5.59 6.89
C ALA A 375 5.86 -4.62 7.93
N PRO A 376 6.44 -3.43 8.16
CA PRO A 376 6.09 -2.54 9.27
C PRO A 376 4.59 -2.19 9.31
N GLY A 377 4.00 -1.89 8.15
CA GLY A 377 2.56 -1.61 8.04
C GLY A 377 1.70 -2.82 8.44
N LYS A 378 2.06 -4.03 8.00
CA LYS A 378 1.31 -5.26 8.36
C LYS A 378 1.50 -5.64 9.83
N ALA A 379 2.69 -5.37 10.39
CA ALA A 379 2.93 -5.53 11.81
C ALA A 379 2.10 -4.56 12.65
N ALA A 380 2.01 -3.29 12.22
CA ALA A 380 1.16 -2.27 12.86
C ALA A 380 -0.33 -2.64 12.79
N ASP A 381 -0.83 -3.09 11.63
CA ASP A 381 -2.21 -3.57 11.44
C ASP A 381 -2.54 -4.75 12.38
N ALA A 382 -1.55 -5.60 12.66
CA ALA A 382 -1.66 -6.72 13.58
C ALA A 382 -1.47 -6.33 15.06
N GLY A 383 -1.24 -5.05 15.38
CA GLY A 383 -1.00 -4.56 16.74
C GLY A 383 0.37 -4.96 17.30
N LEU A 384 1.34 -5.24 16.43
CA LEU A 384 2.68 -5.72 16.79
C LEU A 384 3.75 -4.61 16.79
N MET A 385 3.42 -3.42 16.28
CA MET A 385 4.31 -2.26 16.20
C MET A 385 3.59 -1.00 16.70
N ASP A 386 4.33 -0.02 17.19
CA ASP A 386 3.77 1.27 17.61
C ASP A 386 3.15 2.02 16.41
N PRO A 387 1.85 2.36 16.43
CA PRO A 387 1.20 3.11 15.35
C PRO A 387 1.69 4.56 15.22
N THR A 388 2.58 5.02 16.10
CA THR A 388 3.16 6.36 16.13
C THR A 388 4.67 6.39 15.89
N TYR A 389 5.28 5.25 15.53
CA TYR A 389 6.74 5.08 15.39
C TYR A 389 7.44 6.17 14.55
N LEU A 390 6.83 6.66 13.47
CA LEU A 390 7.44 7.68 12.60
C LEU A 390 7.05 9.12 12.94
N ASN A 391 6.23 9.37 13.96
CA ASN A 391 5.66 10.70 14.18
C ASN A 391 6.72 11.79 14.32
N GLU A 392 7.80 11.54 15.07
CA GLU A 392 8.89 12.49 15.26
C GLU A 392 9.60 12.80 13.94
N SER A 393 10.04 11.77 13.20
CA SER A 393 10.68 11.95 11.88
C SER A 393 9.80 12.69 10.85
N ILE A 394 8.48 12.45 10.89
CA ILE A 394 7.50 13.15 10.03
C ILE A 394 7.39 14.62 10.43
N ASP A 395 7.29 14.90 11.74
CA ASP A 395 7.21 16.26 12.27
C ASP A 395 8.46 17.06 11.91
N GLU A 396 9.65 16.46 12.03
CA GLU A 396 10.92 17.08 11.62
C GLU A 396 10.96 17.38 10.12
N ALA A 397 10.55 16.43 9.29
CA ALA A 397 10.49 16.61 7.83
C ALA A 397 9.52 17.73 7.44
N TRP A 398 8.33 17.80 8.05
CA TRP A 398 7.37 18.87 7.77
C TRP A 398 7.89 20.23 8.25
N LYS A 399 8.47 20.29 9.45
CA LYS A 399 9.06 21.49 10.03
C LYS A 399 10.20 22.05 9.18
N ALA A 400 11.05 21.17 8.64
CA ALA A 400 12.17 21.56 7.77
C ALA A 400 11.73 22.45 6.60
N TYR A 401 10.61 22.12 5.97
CA TYR A 401 10.12 22.83 4.78
C TYR A 401 9.18 24.01 5.08
N ALA A 402 9.00 24.34 6.37
CA ALA A 402 8.40 25.63 6.75
C ALA A 402 9.32 26.80 6.38
N SER A 403 10.64 26.60 6.43
CA SER A 403 11.66 27.60 6.08
C SER A 403 12.49 27.27 4.83
N ARG A 404 12.60 25.99 4.45
CA ARG A 404 13.31 25.53 3.24
C ARG A 404 12.37 25.10 2.13
N THR A 405 12.85 25.13 0.89
CA THR A 405 12.09 24.65 -0.27
C THR A 405 12.51 23.23 -0.60
N LEU A 406 11.55 22.31 -0.60
CA LEU A 406 11.74 20.97 -1.14
C LEU A 406 11.58 21.02 -2.66
N THR A 407 12.54 20.50 -3.42
CA THR A 407 12.40 20.35 -4.88
C THR A 407 12.14 18.88 -5.20
N VAL A 408 11.01 18.59 -5.81
CA VAL A 408 10.64 17.24 -6.28
C VAL A 408 10.76 17.17 -7.80
N ALA A 409 11.62 16.29 -8.30
CA ALA A 409 11.81 15.98 -9.71
C ALA A 409 11.43 14.51 -9.97
N PRO A 410 10.12 14.18 -10.05
CA PRO A 410 9.65 12.81 -9.89
C PRO A 410 9.72 11.97 -11.18
N PHE A 411 10.23 12.53 -12.27
CA PHE A 411 10.31 11.90 -13.58
C PHE A 411 11.76 11.80 -14.05
N SER A 412 12.29 10.57 -14.12
CA SER A 412 13.66 10.33 -14.55
C SER A 412 13.91 10.67 -16.02
N ASP A 413 12.88 10.51 -16.86
CA ASP A 413 12.90 10.83 -18.29
C ASP A 413 12.64 12.32 -18.57
N ARG A 414 12.18 13.07 -17.56
CA ARG A 414 11.85 14.50 -17.66
C ARG A 414 12.44 15.26 -16.46
N PRO A 415 13.78 15.29 -16.30
CA PRO A 415 14.45 15.84 -15.11
C PRO A 415 14.20 17.34 -14.87
N ASP A 416 13.78 18.07 -15.91
CA ASP A 416 13.42 19.49 -15.81
C ASP A 416 12.00 19.72 -15.29
N THR A 417 11.17 18.68 -15.23
CA THR A 417 9.83 18.77 -14.62
C THR A 417 9.97 18.71 -13.11
N LYS A 418 9.89 19.88 -12.47
CA LYS A 418 10.11 20.06 -11.03
C LYS A 418 8.90 20.69 -10.35
N PHE A 419 8.70 20.30 -9.10
CA PHE A 419 7.70 20.83 -8.20
C PHE A 419 8.37 21.33 -6.92
N PHE A 420 7.88 22.42 -6.35
CA PHE A 420 8.52 23.12 -5.24
C PHE A 420 7.61 23.14 -4.01
N GLY A 421 8.00 22.39 -2.99
CA GLY A 421 7.25 22.17 -1.74
C GLY A 421 7.62 23.16 -0.64
N ARG A 422 6.59 23.71 0.02
CA ARG A 422 6.69 24.53 1.25
C ARG A 422 5.60 24.14 2.24
N THR A 423 5.99 23.96 3.50
CA THR A 423 5.04 23.67 4.57
C THR A 423 4.39 24.96 5.06
N SER A 424 3.06 24.95 5.17
CA SER A 424 2.26 25.98 5.83
C SER A 424 1.29 25.29 6.79
N GLY A 425 1.42 25.56 8.08
CA GLY A 425 0.74 24.77 9.12
C GLY A 425 1.14 23.29 9.02
N ASP A 426 0.15 22.40 8.94
CA ASP A 426 0.37 20.95 8.78
C ASP A 426 0.29 20.48 7.31
N VAL A 427 0.36 21.39 6.33
CA VAL A 427 0.21 21.05 4.91
C VAL A 427 1.47 21.42 4.13
N LEU A 428 2.06 20.44 3.43
CA LEU A 428 3.14 20.63 2.48
C LEU A 428 2.53 20.92 1.10
N ASN A 429 2.63 22.18 0.65
CA ASN A 429 2.05 22.65 -0.60
C ASN A 429 3.11 22.71 -1.69
N PHE A 430 2.82 22.14 -2.86
CA PHE A 430 3.69 22.11 -4.02
C PHE A 430 3.22 23.07 -5.11
N THR A 431 4.14 23.86 -5.64
CA THR A 431 3.93 24.65 -6.85
C THR A 431 4.67 24.08 -8.05
N ASP A 432 4.19 24.37 -9.26
CA ASP A 432 4.97 24.18 -10.49
C ASP A 432 5.97 25.33 -10.70
N GLY A 433 6.70 25.31 -11.83
CA GLY A 433 7.67 26.35 -12.20
C GLY A 433 7.07 27.74 -12.47
N SER A 434 5.75 27.85 -12.63
CA SER A 434 5.05 29.14 -12.75
C SER A 434 4.67 29.74 -11.38
N GLY A 435 4.82 28.97 -10.30
CA GLY A 435 4.40 29.35 -8.95
C GLY A 435 2.96 29.01 -8.63
N LYS A 436 2.24 28.32 -9.53
CA LYS A 436 0.88 27.84 -9.28
C LYS A 436 0.92 26.64 -8.34
N THR A 437 0.11 26.61 -7.28
CA THR A 437 -0.09 25.41 -6.45
C THR A 437 -0.76 24.30 -7.25
N VAL A 438 -0.17 23.11 -7.24
CA VAL A 438 -0.63 21.95 -8.03
C VAL A 438 -0.88 20.69 -7.21
N ALA A 439 -0.35 20.61 -5.98
CA ALA A 439 -0.62 19.52 -5.05
C ALA A 439 -0.45 20.01 -3.60
N SER A 440 -1.16 19.40 -2.67
CA SER A 440 -1.11 19.70 -1.23
C SER A 440 -1.18 18.39 -0.46
N PHE A 441 -0.21 18.17 0.43
CA PHE A 441 -0.11 16.96 1.23
C PHE A 441 -0.28 17.32 2.71
N PRO A 442 -1.38 16.91 3.37
CA PRO A 442 -1.47 17.02 4.82
C PRO A 442 -0.37 16.15 5.45
N LYS A 443 0.08 16.53 6.64
CA LYS A 443 1.06 15.75 7.40
C LYS A 443 0.59 14.29 7.54
N PRO A 444 1.36 13.31 7.06
CA PRO A 444 0.96 11.92 7.10
C PRO A 444 1.05 11.36 8.52
N SER A 445 0.28 10.30 8.78
CA SER A 445 0.52 9.42 9.93
C SER A 445 1.60 8.38 9.61
N THR A 446 2.11 7.71 10.64
CA THR A 446 2.98 6.53 10.48
C THR A 446 2.35 5.47 9.56
N ALA A 447 1.04 5.22 9.68
CA ALA A 447 0.32 4.28 8.82
C ALA A 447 0.33 4.70 7.34
N ASN A 448 0.19 6.00 7.06
CA ASN A 448 0.25 6.51 5.68
C ASN A 448 1.62 6.34 5.05
N VAL A 449 2.70 6.47 5.84
CA VAL A 449 4.06 6.21 5.34
C VAL A 449 4.26 4.71 5.07
N TRP A 450 3.86 3.84 6.00
CA TRP A 450 3.98 2.39 5.81
C TRP A 450 3.14 1.84 4.66
N GLY A 451 1.95 2.38 4.45
CA GLY A 451 1.07 1.98 3.34
C GLY A 451 1.34 2.69 2.03
N CYS A 452 2.11 3.80 2.05
CA CYS A 452 2.13 4.79 0.97
C CYS A 452 0.72 5.17 0.49
N ASP A 453 -0.17 5.45 1.43
CA ASP A 453 -1.60 5.66 1.20
C ASP A 453 -2.14 6.88 1.96
N GLY A 454 -3.46 7.08 1.93
CA GLY A 454 -4.15 8.15 2.65
C GLY A 454 -3.58 9.53 2.30
N ALA A 455 -2.94 10.19 3.27
CA ALA A 455 -2.26 11.48 3.07
C ALA A 455 -1.14 11.44 2.00
N LEU A 456 -0.64 10.23 1.68
CA LEU A 456 0.35 9.96 0.63
C LEU A 456 -0.25 9.15 -0.52
N GLY A 457 -1.59 9.19 -0.69
CA GLY A 457 -2.27 8.52 -1.79
C GLY A 457 -1.69 8.96 -3.14
N ALA A 458 -1.29 8.00 -3.97
CA ALA A 458 -0.60 8.24 -5.23
C ALA A 458 -1.47 7.88 -6.44
N PRO A 459 -2.39 8.77 -6.89
CA PRO A 459 -3.22 8.51 -8.07
C PRO A 459 -2.38 8.34 -9.34
N ASN A 460 -2.94 7.69 -10.35
CA ASN A 460 -2.27 7.51 -11.64
C ASN A 460 -2.39 8.77 -12.54
N ASP A 461 -1.94 9.91 -12.02
CA ASP A 461 -1.85 11.18 -12.74
C ASP A 461 -0.38 11.59 -13.00
N GLN A 462 -0.19 12.79 -13.54
CA GLN A 462 1.12 13.34 -13.88
C GLN A 462 1.64 14.38 -12.88
N VAL A 463 1.00 14.53 -11.72
CA VAL A 463 1.36 15.56 -10.73
C VAL A 463 1.34 14.99 -9.32
N VAL A 464 0.15 14.74 -8.76
CA VAL A 464 -0.01 14.33 -7.36
C VAL A 464 0.62 12.96 -7.14
N GLY A 465 0.34 12.00 -8.02
CA GLY A 465 0.87 10.64 -7.90
C GLY A 465 2.40 10.58 -7.86
N PRO A 466 3.10 11.11 -8.88
CA PRO A 466 4.56 11.14 -8.90
C PRO A 466 5.19 11.87 -7.70
N ILE A 467 4.59 12.96 -7.22
CA ILE A 467 5.05 13.65 -6.01
C ILE A 467 4.84 12.76 -4.77
N ALA A 468 3.64 12.18 -4.60
CA ALA A 468 3.30 11.30 -3.49
C ALA A 468 4.23 10.09 -3.38
N ARG A 469 4.54 9.43 -4.52
CA ARG A 469 5.51 8.33 -4.59
C ARG A 469 6.89 8.76 -4.10
N THR A 470 7.35 9.91 -4.56
CA THR A 470 8.64 10.49 -4.16
C THR A 470 8.68 10.78 -2.65
N LEU A 471 7.61 11.38 -2.11
CA LEU A 471 7.49 11.68 -0.68
C LEU A 471 7.46 10.41 0.16
N CYS A 472 6.67 9.40 -0.21
CA CYS A 472 6.60 8.16 0.54
C CYS A 472 7.96 7.46 0.60
N ALA A 473 8.66 7.38 -0.53
CA ALA A 473 10.00 6.78 -0.57
C ALA A 473 11.00 7.57 0.29
N ALA A 474 10.97 8.90 0.25
CA ALA A 474 11.86 9.75 1.04
C ALA A 474 11.59 9.66 2.55
N LEU A 475 10.32 9.58 2.96
CA LEU A 475 9.95 9.36 4.37
C LEU A 475 10.37 7.97 4.84
N THR A 476 10.05 6.94 4.06
CA THR A 476 10.39 5.55 4.40
C THR A 476 11.90 5.32 4.51
N ARG A 477 12.69 6.02 3.67
CA ARG A 477 14.16 5.99 3.69
C ARG A 477 14.78 6.98 4.69
N GLY A 478 13.99 7.82 5.36
CA GLY A 478 14.47 8.84 6.30
C GLY A 478 15.32 9.93 5.65
N THR A 479 15.11 10.23 4.37
CA THR A 479 15.85 11.29 3.64
C THR A 479 15.10 12.60 3.56
N LEU A 480 13.77 12.57 3.73
CA LEU A 480 12.95 13.78 3.72
C LEU A 480 13.30 14.68 4.93
N GLY A 481 13.40 15.99 4.73
CA GLY A 481 13.89 16.93 5.74
C GLY A 481 15.42 17.02 5.83
N THR A 482 16.16 16.01 5.37
CA THR A 482 17.63 16.04 5.30
C THR A 482 18.13 16.44 3.91
N LEU A 483 17.55 15.85 2.87
CA LEU A 483 17.86 16.16 1.47
C LEU A 483 16.74 17.00 0.86
N ASP A 484 17.08 18.20 0.39
CA ASP A 484 16.10 19.18 -0.14
C ASP A 484 15.75 18.96 -1.61
N ASN A 485 16.44 18.04 -2.30
CA ASN A 485 16.08 17.58 -3.63
C ASN A 485 15.60 16.14 -3.52
N GLN A 486 14.44 15.82 -4.08
CA GLN A 486 13.88 14.47 -4.02
C GLN A 486 13.34 14.04 -5.40
N PRO A 487 13.44 12.75 -5.75
CA PRO A 487 14.27 11.78 -5.07
C PRO A 487 15.76 12.11 -5.26
N SER A 488 16.59 11.88 -4.24
CA SER A 488 18.05 11.96 -4.34
C SER A 488 18.74 11.09 -3.28
N GLY A 489 20.08 11.18 -3.22
CA GLY A 489 20.91 10.33 -2.36
C GLY A 489 21.04 8.91 -2.90
N GLY A 490 21.55 8.01 -2.07
CA GLY A 490 21.60 6.59 -2.36
C GLY A 490 21.70 5.74 -1.10
N ALA A 491 22.12 4.49 -1.25
CA ALA A 491 22.23 3.53 -0.14
C ALA A 491 23.07 4.04 1.06
N ALA A 492 24.00 4.97 0.82
CA ALA A 492 24.78 5.60 1.88
C ALA A 492 23.97 6.59 2.74
N ASP A 493 22.91 7.18 2.19
CA ASP A 493 22.07 8.20 2.83
C ASP A 493 20.79 7.61 3.43
N PHE A 494 20.33 6.48 2.92
CA PHE A 494 19.08 5.85 3.38
C PHE A 494 19.22 5.25 4.79
N TYR A 495 18.14 5.34 5.58
CA TYR A 495 17.97 4.71 6.89
C TYR A 495 19.02 5.13 7.93
N ARG A 496 19.34 6.43 7.95
CA ARG A 496 20.32 7.08 8.83
C ARG A 496 19.74 7.83 10.04
N GLY A 497 18.42 8.07 10.05
CA GLY A 497 17.73 8.76 11.15
C GLY A 497 17.68 7.94 12.45
N GLU A 498 17.10 8.54 13.50
CA GLU A 498 16.97 7.90 14.82
C GLU A 498 16.02 6.70 14.80
N ASP A 499 14.93 6.79 14.03
CA ASP A 499 13.92 5.74 13.86
C ASP A 499 13.94 5.13 12.44
N PRO A 500 15.02 4.43 12.03
CA PRO A 500 15.09 3.89 10.68
C PRO A 500 14.02 2.82 10.46
N ASN A 501 13.55 2.67 9.22
CA ASN A 501 12.85 1.46 8.80
C ASN A 501 13.83 0.28 8.77
N THR A 502 14.05 -0.37 9.93
CA THR A 502 14.99 -1.48 10.08
C THR A 502 14.66 -2.62 9.13
N TYR A 503 13.37 -2.94 8.96
CA TYR A 503 12.91 -3.98 8.04
C TYR A 503 13.45 -3.77 6.61
N ALA A 504 13.17 -2.62 5.99
CA ALA A 504 13.61 -2.35 4.63
C ALA A 504 15.15 -2.27 4.55
N LYS A 505 15.77 -1.56 5.49
CA LYS A 505 17.22 -1.39 5.58
C LYS A 505 17.96 -2.73 5.52
N VAL A 506 17.60 -3.67 6.38
CA VAL A 506 18.35 -4.93 6.50
C VAL A 506 18.08 -5.87 5.34
N ILE A 507 16.89 -5.81 4.71
CA ILE A 507 16.60 -6.57 3.49
C ILE A 507 17.49 -6.08 2.34
N HIS A 508 17.53 -4.77 2.05
CA HIS A 508 18.45 -4.23 1.04
C HIS A 508 19.91 -4.58 1.33
N GLN A 509 20.35 -4.45 2.58
CA GLN A 509 21.72 -4.79 2.97
C GLN A 509 22.08 -6.27 2.76
N ASN A 510 21.08 -7.16 2.74
CA ASN A 510 21.28 -8.60 2.55
C ASN A 510 20.91 -9.10 1.15
N MET A 511 20.46 -8.22 0.24
CA MET A 511 20.35 -8.53 -1.19
C MET A 511 21.70 -8.35 -1.89
N VAL A 512 22.04 -9.26 -2.82
CA VAL A 512 23.34 -9.27 -3.52
C VAL A 512 23.52 -8.02 -4.39
N ASP A 513 22.46 -7.60 -5.09
CA ASP A 513 22.43 -6.40 -5.93
C ASP A 513 22.02 -5.13 -5.16
N GLY A 514 21.74 -5.26 -3.85
CA GLY A 514 21.24 -4.18 -3.00
C GLY A 514 19.80 -3.76 -3.27
N LYS A 515 19.08 -4.45 -4.17
CA LYS A 515 17.71 -4.13 -4.56
C LYS A 515 16.71 -5.00 -3.82
N ALA A 516 15.62 -4.40 -3.37
CA ALA A 516 14.53 -5.06 -2.66
C ALA A 516 13.24 -4.29 -2.91
N TYR A 517 12.10 -4.96 -2.84
CA TYR A 517 10.79 -4.31 -2.89
C TYR A 517 10.19 -4.35 -1.48
N ALA A 518 10.80 -3.61 -0.55
CA ALA A 518 10.51 -3.70 0.87
C ALA A 518 9.37 -2.77 1.35
N PHE A 519 8.94 -1.85 0.48
CA PHE A 519 7.76 -0.99 0.64
C PHE A 519 7.21 -0.61 -0.74
N ALA A 520 5.98 -0.08 -0.80
CA ALA A 520 5.23 0.04 -2.06
C ALA A 520 5.89 0.88 -3.16
N PHE A 521 6.72 1.87 -2.80
CA PHE A 521 7.41 2.76 -3.75
C PHE A 521 8.94 2.64 -3.70
N ASP A 522 9.45 1.43 -3.47
CA ASP A 522 10.90 1.18 -3.53
C ASP A 522 11.47 1.37 -4.95
N ASP A 523 10.61 1.35 -5.97
CA ASP A 523 10.93 1.62 -7.37
C ASP A 523 11.43 3.05 -7.61
N VAL A 524 11.17 3.98 -6.69
CA VAL A 524 11.77 5.31 -6.72
C VAL A 524 13.30 5.19 -6.63
N GLN A 525 14.00 5.71 -7.64
CA GLN A 525 15.45 5.53 -7.86
C GLN A 525 15.87 4.10 -8.22
N ASN A 526 14.95 3.30 -8.78
CA ASN A 526 15.23 1.96 -9.27
C ASN A 526 15.87 1.08 -8.17
N GLN A 527 15.35 1.11 -6.93
CA GLN A 527 15.88 0.30 -5.82
C GLN A 527 15.11 -1.02 -5.63
N GLU A 528 14.05 -1.21 -6.39
CA GLU A 528 13.19 -2.38 -6.37
C GLU A 528 13.84 -3.61 -7.01
N SER A 529 13.46 -4.78 -6.49
CA SER A 529 13.81 -6.09 -7.02
C SER A 529 12.80 -6.52 -8.10
N LEU A 530 12.83 -5.85 -9.25
CA LEU A 530 12.04 -6.15 -10.44
C LEU A 530 12.94 -6.42 -11.65
N VAL A 531 12.56 -7.40 -12.48
CA VAL A 531 13.12 -7.59 -13.81
C VAL A 531 12.07 -7.35 -14.89
N HIS A 532 12.53 -6.84 -16.03
CA HIS A 532 11.70 -6.57 -17.19
C HIS A 532 12.43 -6.97 -18.48
N ASP A 533 11.68 -7.51 -19.44
CA ASP A 533 12.10 -7.64 -20.83
C ASP A 533 10.90 -7.52 -21.77
N GLY A 534 11.06 -6.78 -22.87
CA GLY A 534 10.02 -6.53 -23.86
C GLY A 534 9.75 -7.70 -24.82
N ASP A 535 10.69 -8.65 -24.93
CA ASP A 535 10.59 -9.84 -25.77
C ASP A 535 10.99 -11.11 -24.97
N PRO A 536 10.25 -11.44 -23.88
CA PRO A 536 10.65 -12.49 -22.96
C PRO A 536 10.55 -13.88 -23.63
N ARG A 537 11.62 -14.66 -23.51
CA ARG A 537 11.69 -16.05 -24.02
C ARG A 537 11.44 -17.08 -22.94
N THR A 538 12.05 -16.89 -21.77
CA THR A 538 11.84 -17.73 -20.59
C THR A 538 11.88 -16.87 -19.33
N ALA A 539 11.19 -17.32 -18.28
CA ALA A 539 11.31 -16.74 -16.96
C ALA A 539 11.68 -17.84 -15.95
N THR A 540 12.30 -17.46 -14.83
CA THR A 540 12.63 -18.39 -13.75
C THR A 540 12.32 -17.77 -12.39
N ILE A 541 11.76 -18.58 -11.49
CA ILE A 541 11.74 -18.36 -10.04
C ILE A 541 12.64 -19.43 -9.41
N THR A 542 13.66 -19.03 -8.66
CA THR A 542 14.53 -19.96 -7.92
C THR A 542 14.34 -19.76 -6.43
N LEU A 543 13.77 -20.74 -5.75
CA LEU A 543 13.66 -20.77 -4.28
C LEU A 543 15.04 -21.14 -3.72
N THR A 544 15.66 -20.24 -2.95
CA THR A 544 17.07 -20.37 -2.51
C THR A 544 17.18 -21.05 -1.13
N PRO A 545 18.38 -21.50 -0.70
CA PRO A 545 18.56 -22.20 0.57
C PRO A 545 18.12 -21.38 1.79
N PHE A 546 17.48 -22.05 2.77
CA PHE A 546 17.24 -21.53 4.12
C PHE A 546 16.79 -22.59 5.13
#